data_AF-K6U565-F1
#
_entry.id   AF-K6U565-F1
#
_cell.length_a   1.000
_cell.length_b   1.000
_cell.length_c   1.000
_cell.angle_alpha   90.00
_cell.angle_beta   90.00
_cell.angle_gamma   90.00
#
_symmetry.space_group_name_H-M   'P 1'
#
loop_
_entity.id
_entity.type
_entity.pdbx_description
1 polymer ?
#
loop_
_entity_poly.entity_id
_entity_poly.type
_entity_poly.pdbx_seq_one_letter_code
_entity_poly.pdbx_strand_id
1 'polypeptide(L)'
;MIIKKSLINKSIEYILLHIDEDISIEDVANHCNFSKYHFSRMFKEETGVSIYSFIKRIKMDQSAVSLKVEKNKTITDIGVNYG
;
A
#
# COMPACT_ATOMS: atom_id res chain seq x y z
N MET A 1 16.03 -4.34 16.12
CA MET A 1 14.57 -4.60 16.20
C MET A 1 13.73 -3.31 16.32
N ILE A 2 14.14 -2.30 17.09
CA ILE A 2 13.35 -1.05 17.25
C ILE A 2 13.34 -0.16 15.98
N ILE A 3 14.49 0.04 15.33
CA ILE A 3 14.62 0.89 14.14
C ILE A 3 13.79 0.35 12.97
N LYS A 4 13.83 -0.97 12.74
CA LYS A 4 13.04 -1.61 11.68
C LYS A 4 11.54 -1.44 11.90
N LYS A 5 11.06 -1.59 13.14
CA LYS A 5 9.64 -1.35 13.47
C LYS A 5 9.20 0.09 13.20
N SER A 6 10.03 1.07 13.54
CA SER A 6 9.76 2.49 13.23
C SER A 6 9.72 2.76 11.72
N LEU A 7 10.63 2.14 10.96
CA LEU A 7 10.67 2.25 9.50
C LEU A 7 9.42 1.64 8.85
N ILE A 8 9.01 0.45 9.30
CA ILE A 8 7.78 -0.20 8.82
C ILE A 8 6.57 0.66 9.10
N ASN A 9 6.43 1.21 10.31
CA ASN A 9 5.34 2.11 10.64
C ASN A 9 5.32 3.35 9.73
N LYS A 10 6.48 3.99 9.50
CA LYS A 10 6.60 5.13 8.58
C LYS A 10 6.17 4.75 7.15
N SER A 11 6.57 3.57 6.68
CA SER A 11 6.17 3.10 5.36
C SER A 11 4.68 2.81 5.25
N ILE A 12 4.06 2.26 6.30
CA ILE A 12 2.62 1.97 6.35
C ILE A 12 1.84 3.28 6.37
N GLU A 13 2.27 4.26 7.17
CA GLU A 13 1.67 5.59 7.22
C GLU A 13 1.71 6.26 5.84
N TYR A 14 2.87 6.24 5.17
CA TYR A 14 3.00 6.75 3.80
C TYR A 14 2.07 6.01 2.82
N ILE A 15 2.01 4.68 2.88
CA ILE A 15 1.11 3.89 2.04
C ILE A 15 -0.34 4.32 2.26
N LEU A 16 -0.80 4.43 3.50
CA LEU A 16 -2.19 4.77 3.82
C LEU A 16 -2.56 6.20 3.40
N LEU A 17 -1.63 7.15 3.49
CA LEU A 17 -1.85 8.53 3.06
C LEU A 17 -1.96 8.67 1.53
N HIS A 18 -1.28 7.81 0.77
CA HIS A 18 -1.17 7.89 -0.69
C HIS A 18 -1.86 6.71 -1.41
N ILE A 19 -2.69 5.94 -0.72
CA ILE A 19 -3.26 4.69 -1.28
C ILE A 19 -4.25 4.94 -2.42
N ASP A 20 -4.94 6.08 -2.39
CA ASP A 20 -5.88 6.53 -3.42
C ASP A 20 -5.17 7.12 -4.65
N GLU A 21 -3.84 7.22 -4.60
CA GLU A 21 -2.98 7.66 -5.69
C GLU A 21 -2.32 6.45 -6.41
N ASP A 22 -1.62 6.72 -7.52
CA ASP A 22 -0.79 5.71 -8.19
C ASP A 22 0.54 5.51 -7.45
N ILE A 23 0.46 4.97 -6.23
CA ILE A 23 1.61 4.69 -5.39
C ILE A 23 2.35 3.43 -5.85
N SER A 24 3.64 3.56 -6.12
CA SER A 24 4.52 2.43 -6.44
C SER A 24 5.37 2.00 -5.24
N ILE A 25 5.89 0.77 -5.29
CA ILE A 25 6.83 0.27 -4.28
C ILE A 25 8.12 1.13 -4.25
N GLU A 26 8.51 1.71 -5.39
CA GLU A 26 9.68 2.57 -5.48
C GLU A 26 9.47 3.86 -4.68
N ASP A 27 8.26 4.44 -4.73
CA ASP A 27 7.94 5.66 -3.98
C ASP A 27 8.03 5.44 -2.48
N VAL A 28 7.49 4.32 -1.99
CA VAL A 28 7.58 3.96 -0.57
C VAL A 28 9.04 3.72 -0.15
N ALA A 29 9.81 3.04 -0.99
CA ALA A 29 11.23 2.77 -0.72
C ALA A 29 12.05 4.08 -0.66
N ASN A 30 11.82 4.98 -1.62
CA ASN A 30 12.44 6.31 -1.68
C ASN A 30 12.05 7.17 -0.47
N HIS A 31 10.78 7.18 -0.06
CA HIS A 31 10.31 7.86 1.14
C HIS A 31 11.01 7.36 2.43
N CYS A 32 11.42 6.10 2.41
CA CYS A 32 12.15 5.44 3.48
C CYS A 32 13.69 5.55 3.33
N ASN A 33 14.22 6.16 2.26
CA ASN A 33 15.64 6.22 1.91
C ASN A 33 16.29 4.84 1.69
N PHE A 34 15.58 3.93 1.01
CA PHE A 34 16.10 2.60 0.66
C PHE A 34 15.89 2.31 -0.82
N SER A 35 16.76 1.47 -1.37
CA SER A 35 16.46 0.83 -2.65
C SER A 35 15.20 -0.04 -2.54
N LYS A 36 14.41 -0.11 -3.62
CA LYS A 36 13.24 -0.99 -3.71
C LYS A 36 13.51 -2.44 -3.32
N TYR A 37 14.64 -3.01 -3.76
CA TYR A 37 14.97 -4.41 -3.46
C TYR A 37 15.21 -4.63 -1.96
N HIS A 38 16.04 -3.80 -1.35
CA HIS A 38 16.36 -3.92 0.08
C HIS A 38 15.11 -3.68 0.93
N PHE A 39 14.34 -2.64 0.60
CA PHE A 39 13.12 -2.32 1.29
C PHE A 39 12.08 -3.43 1.19
N SER A 40 11.84 -3.98 -0.01
CA SER A 40 10.86 -5.06 -0.21
C SER A 40 11.21 -6.32 0.60
N ARG A 41 12.51 -6.68 0.66
CA ARG A 41 12.97 -7.81 1.46
C ARG A 41 12.74 -7.54 2.95
N MET A 42 13.21 -6.40 3.44
CA MET A 42 13.09 -5.99 4.83
C MET A 42 11.62 -5.91 5.27
N PHE A 43 10.75 -5.33 4.45
CA PHE A 43 9.32 -5.26 4.71
C PHE A 43 8.70 -6.65 4.90
N LYS A 44 9.03 -7.60 4.02
CA LYS A 44 8.55 -8.97 4.12
C LYS A 44 9.09 -9.70 5.34
N GLU A 45 10.37 -9.51 5.67
CA GLU A 45 10.99 -10.09 6.86
C GLU A 45 10.31 -9.62 8.16
N GLU A 46 9.96 -8.34 8.25
CA GLU A 46 9.40 -7.76 9.47
C GLU A 46 7.87 -7.94 9.57
N THR A 47 7.14 -7.95 8.46
CA THR A 47 5.66 -8.03 8.45
C THR A 47 5.13 -9.43 8.12
N GLY A 48 5.97 -10.32 7.59
CA GLY A 48 5.56 -11.63 7.08
C GLY A 48 4.85 -11.60 5.72
N VAL A 49 4.58 -10.41 5.15
CA VAL A 49 3.86 -10.25 3.87
C VAL A 49 4.66 -9.37 2.91
N SER A 50 4.52 -9.61 1.60
CA SER A 50 5.15 -8.72 0.63
C SER A 50 4.47 -7.36 0.62
N ILE A 51 5.23 -6.29 0.40
CA ILE A 51 4.67 -4.94 0.27
C ILE A 51 3.65 -4.83 -0.86
N TYR A 52 3.87 -5.53 -1.99
CA TYR A 52 2.91 -5.57 -3.09
C TYR A 52 1.56 -6.15 -2.63
N SER A 53 1.59 -7.28 -1.93
CA SER A 53 0.38 -7.90 -1.38
C SER A 53 -0.31 -7.01 -0.35
N PHE A 54 0.47 -6.30 0.46
CA PHE A 54 -0.04 -5.35 1.45
C PHE A 54 -0.80 -4.21 0.76
N ILE A 55 -0.16 -3.49 -0.17
CA ILE A 55 -0.79 -2.38 -0.91
C ILE A 55 -2.05 -2.85 -1.64
N LYS A 56 -1.97 -3.99 -2.35
CA LYS A 56 -3.12 -4.57 -3.06
C LYS A 56 -4.30 -4.84 -2.13
N ARG A 57 -4.04 -5.37 -0.93
CA ARG A 57 -5.09 -5.65 0.05
C ARG A 57 -5.78 -4.37 0.51
N ILE A 58 -5.02 -3.31 0.81
CA ILE A 58 -5.62 -2.03 1.21
C ILE A 58 -6.46 -1.44 0.07
N LYS A 59 -5.95 -1.44 -1.18
CA LYS A 59 -6.72 -0.98 -2.35
C LYS A 59 -8.03 -1.76 -2.52
N MET A 60 -7.99 -3.08 -2.34
CA MET A 60 -9.19 -3.92 -2.42
C MET A 60 -10.19 -3.63 -1.30
N ASP A 61 -9.70 -3.44 -0.07
CA ASP A 61 -10.55 -3.10 1.08
C ASP A 61 -11.23 -1.73 0.86
N GLN A 62 -10.52 -0.74 0.32
CA GLN A 62 -11.09 0.55 -0.07
C GLN A 62 -12.09 0.43 -1.22
N SER A 63 -11.79 -0.36 -2.25
CA SER A 63 -12.74 -0.64 -3.34
C SER A 63 -14.06 -1.17 -2.81
N ALA A 64 -14.00 -2.10 -1.86
CA ALA A 64 -15.17 -2.69 -1.22
C ALA A 64 -15.97 -1.67 -0.40
N VAL A 65 -15.29 -0.69 0.22
CA VAL A 65 -15.94 0.43 0.92
C VAL A 65 -16.59 1.38 -0.09
N SER A 66 -15.88 1.81 -1.13
CA SER A 66 -16.44 2.66 -2.19
C SER A 66 -17.65 2.02 -2.85
N LEU A 67 -17.64 0.72 -3.14
CA LEU A 67 -18.79 -0.01 -3.68
C LEU A 67 -20.05 0.10 -2.80
N LYS A 68 -19.88 0.12 -1.48
CA LYS A 68 -21.01 0.19 -0.54
C LYS A 68 -21.55 1.61 -0.39
N VAL A 69 -20.68 2.61 -0.47
CA VAL A 69 -21.01 4.01 -0.18
C VAL A 69 -21.42 4.78 -1.45
N GLU A 70 -20.79 4.48 -2.58
CA GLU A 70 -20.95 5.20 -3.84
C GLU A 70 -21.97 4.51 -4.75
N LYS A 71 -23.26 4.70 -4.45
CA LYS A 71 -24.39 4.05 -5.15
C LYS A 71 -24.50 4.35 -6.65
N ASN A 72 -23.77 5.34 -7.15
CA ASN A 72 -23.85 5.83 -8.53
C ASN A 72 -22.64 5.43 -9.39
N LYS A 73 -21.61 4.78 -8.82
CA LYS A 73 -20.48 4.27 -9.60
C LYS A 73 -20.73 2.82 -9.98
N THR A 74 -20.44 2.46 -11.23
CA THR A 74 -20.56 1.07 -11.66
C THR A 74 -19.40 0.24 -11.10
N ILE A 75 -19.59 -1.08 -11.01
CA ILE A 75 -18.53 -2.01 -10.61
C ILE A 75 -17.30 -1.87 -11.54
N THR A 76 -17.53 -1.53 -12.81
CA THR A 76 -16.49 -1.28 -13.82
C THR A 76 -15.65 -0.04 -13.49
N ASP A 77 -16.29 1.07 -13.10
CA ASP A 77 -15.60 2.32 -12.75
C ASP A 77 -14.73 2.15 -11.48
N ILE A 78 -15.17 1.29 -10.57
CA ILE A 78 -14.42 0.99 -9.34
C ILE A 78 -13.26 0.04 -9.65
N GLY A 79 -13.43 -0.95 -10.53
CA GLY A 79 -12.31 -1.79 -10.98
C GLY A 79 -11.15 -0.97 -11.56
N VAL A 80 -11.44 -0.04 -12.47
CA VAL A 80 -10.41 0.81 -13.12
C VAL A 80 -9.61 1.66 -12.13
N ASN A 81 -10.20 2.11 -11.04
CA ASN A 81 -9.52 2.98 -10.08
C ASN A 81 -8.60 2.22 -9.09
N TYR A 82 -8.81 0.92 -8.90
CA TYR A 82 -8.09 0.13 -7.90
C TYR A 82 -7.25 -1.02 -8.48
N GLY A 83 -7.34 -1.30 -9.79
CA GLY A 83 -6.48 -2.24 -10.51
C GLY A 83 -6.97 -2.64 -11.90
#